data_AF-A0A1G5PGM8-F1
#
_entry.id   AF-A0A1G5PGM8-F1
#
_cell.length_a   1.000
_cell.length_b   1.000
_cell.length_c   1.000
_cell.angle_alpha   90.00
_cell.angle_beta   90.00
_cell.angle_gamma   90.00
#
_symmetry.space_group_name_H-M   'P 1'
#
loop_
_entity.id
_entity.type
_entity.pdbx_description
1 polymer ?
#
loop_
_entity_poly.entity_id
_entity_poly.type
_entity_poly.pdbx_seq_one_letter_code
_entity_poly.pdbx_strand_id
1 'polypeptide(L)'
;MVTKRERKAAEALAATNTFEKLAREWYDARKPRWEEGTARRIIGALELHVFPAYGPRPFTDIMPIEWMEFLRGMERKGIIDQMGNVRRFCKEIYDLARVTGRATHNPLEGLHRFLQTKPAKNYAHVSPPRPLRCSQATRAAPGYSWQDVSRHGTSAQS
;
A
#
# COMPACT_ATOMS: atom_id res chain seq x y z
N MET A 1 45.55 -11.28 1.04
CA MET A 1 45.14 -10.27 0.03
C MET A 1 43.96 -10.85 -0.73
N VAL A 2 42.77 -10.24 -0.63
CA VAL A 2 41.56 -10.73 -1.30
C VAL A 2 41.73 -10.59 -2.82
N THR A 3 41.48 -11.66 -3.56
CA THR A 3 41.81 -11.77 -4.99
C THR A 3 40.82 -10.99 -5.86
N LYS A 4 41.26 -10.52 -7.04
CA LYS A 4 40.46 -9.68 -7.97
C LYS A 4 39.15 -10.35 -8.43
N ARG A 5 39.03 -11.68 -8.33
CA ARG A 5 37.82 -12.46 -8.63
C ARG A 5 36.77 -12.38 -7.50
N GLU A 6 37.20 -12.38 -6.25
CA GLU A 6 36.30 -12.26 -5.09
C GLU A 6 35.67 -10.87 -5.02
N ARG A 7 36.41 -9.81 -5.39
CA ARG A 7 35.83 -8.46 -5.55
C ARG A 7 34.74 -8.42 -6.63
N LYS A 8 34.96 -9.01 -7.80
CA LYS A 8 33.94 -9.03 -8.87
C LYS A 8 32.69 -9.83 -8.50
N ALA A 9 32.84 -10.94 -7.78
CA ALA A 9 31.70 -11.71 -7.29
C ALA A 9 30.93 -10.96 -6.19
N ALA A 10 31.65 -10.30 -5.26
CA ALA A 10 31.05 -9.43 -4.25
C ALA A 10 30.37 -8.20 -4.87
N GLU A 11 30.94 -7.61 -5.92
CA GLU A 11 30.35 -6.49 -6.68
C GLU A 11 29.10 -6.93 -7.46
N ALA A 12 29.08 -8.13 -8.05
CA ALA A 12 27.90 -8.68 -8.72
C ALA A 12 26.77 -9.05 -7.74
N LEU A 13 27.12 -9.58 -6.57
CA LEU A 13 26.17 -9.83 -5.48
C LEU A 13 25.67 -8.52 -4.87
N ALA A 14 26.55 -7.53 -4.65
CA ALA A 14 26.18 -6.20 -4.17
C ALA A 14 25.28 -5.46 -5.18
N ALA A 15 25.53 -5.61 -6.48
CA ALA A 15 24.66 -5.09 -7.52
C ALA A 15 23.30 -5.80 -7.58
N THR A 16 23.17 -7.00 -7.03
CA THR A 16 21.91 -7.78 -7.00
C THR A 16 21.13 -7.53 -5.71
N ASN A 17 21.81 -7.20 -4.62
CA ASN A 17 21.24 -7.02 -3.29
C ASN A 17 20.96 -5.55 -2.91
N THR A 18 20.74 -4.67 -3.87
CA THR A 18 20.35 -3.28 -3.57
C THR A 18 18.89 -3.21 -3.12
N PHE A 19 18.60 -2.23 -2.26
CA PHE A 19 17.22 -2.00 -1.83
C PHE A 19 16.32 -1.62 -3.01
N GLU A 20 16.82 -0.84 -3.98
CA GLU A 20 16.03 -0.46 -5.15
C GLU A 20 15.55 -1.66 -5.97
N LYS A 21 16.44 -2.64 -6.24
CA LYS A 21 16.05 -3.84 -7.00
C LYS A 21 14.99 -4.66 -6.27
N LEU A 22 15.17 -4.85 -4.96
CA LEU A 22 14.22 -5.56 -4.13
C LEU A 22 12.85 -4.84 -4.08
N ALA A 23 12.86 -3.51 -4.01
CA ALA A 23 11.65 -2.70 -4.02
C ALA A 23 10.91 -2.79 -5.37
N ARG A 24 11.64 -2.83 -6.50
CA ARG A 24 11.06 -3.04 -7.84
C ARG A 24 10.47 -4.44 -8.00
N GLU A 25 11.18 -5.48 -7.55
CA GLU A 25 10.67 -6.86 -7.56
C GLU A 25 9.38 -6.99 -6.72
N TRP A 26 9.38 -6.38 -5.54
CA TRP A 26 8.20 -6.31 -4.69
C TRP A 26 7.03 -5.58 -5.35
N TYR A 27 7.32 -4.47 -6.05
CA TYR A 27 6.33 -3.70 -6.78
C TYR A 27 5.71 -4.53 -7.90
N ASP A 28 6.51 -5.21 -8.72
CA ASP A 28 6.02 -6.04 -9.82
C ASP A 28 5.17 -7.22 -9.33
N ALA A 29 5.54 -7.83 -8.20
CA ALA A 29 4.74 -8.89 -7.58
C ALA A 29 3.35 -8.42 -7.10
N ARG A 30 3.22 -7.15 -6.67
CA ARG A 30 1.97 -6.60 -6.13
C ARG A 30 1.17 -5.77 -7.13
N LYS A 31 1.81 -5.28 -8.20
CA LYS A 31 1.20 -4.57 -9.31
C LYS A 31 -0.11 -5.20 -9.82
N PRO A 32 -0.23 -6.53 -10.05
CA PRO A 32 -1.48 -7.12 -10.55
C PRO A 32 -2.65 -7.03 -9.55
N ARG A 33 -2.39 -6.79 -8.26
CA ARG A 33 -3.42 -6.65 -7.23
C ARG A 33 -3.90 -5.20 -7.05
N TRP A 34 -3.19 -4.24 -7.60
CA TRP A 34 -3.49 -2.81 -7.44
C TRP A 34 -4.00 -2.20 -8.74
N GLU A 35 -4.90 -1.24 -8.59
CA GLU A 35 -5.31 -0.36 -9.68
C GLU A 35 -4.14 0.58 -10.05
N GLU A 36 -4.02 0.93 -11.33
CA GLU A 36 -2.84 1.64 -11.85
C GLU A 36 -2.55 2.96 -11.11
N GLY A 37 -3.59 3.72 -10.77
CA GLY A 37 -3.45 4.97 -10.04
C GLY A 37 -2.86 4.77 -8.64
N THR A 38 -3.20 3.66 -7.98
CA THR A 38 -2.66 3.31 -6.66
C THR A 38 -1.22 2.82 -6.76
N ALA A 39 -0.93 1.95 -7.72
CA ALA A 39 0.42 1.43 -7.95
C ALA A 39 1.43 2.57 -8.23
N ARG A 40 1.07 3.52 -9.11
CA ARG A 40 1.91 4.70 -9.42
C ARG A 40 2.20 5.56 -8.20
N ARG A 41 1.21 5.75 -7.30
CA ARG A 41 1.41 6.50 -6.04
C ARG A 41 2.38 5.80 -5.10
N ILE A 42 2.28 4.47 -4.99
CA ILE A 42 3.14 3.68 -4.10
C ILE A 42 4.60 3.75 -4.56
N ILE A 43 4.87 3.50 -5.84
CA ILE A 43 6.25 3.55 -6.36
C ILE A 43 6.80 4.99 -6.31
N GLY A 44 5.99 6.00 -6.64
CA GLY A 44 6.41 7.40 -6.55
C GLY A 44 6.77 7.84 -5.13
N ALA A 45 6.06 7.34 -4.11
CA ALA A 45 6.41 7.61 -2.72
C ALA A 45 7.76 6.97 -2.31
N LEU A 46 8.04 5.76 -2.80
CA LEU A 46 9.33 5.09 -2.59
C LEU A 46 10.46 5.81 -3.33
N GLU A 47 10.24 6.24 -4.57
CA GLU A 47 11.20 7.00 -5.39
C GLU A 47 11.53 8.37 -4.80
N LEU A 48 10.54 9.05 -4.22
CA LEU A 48 10.75 10.38 -3.64
C LEU A 48 11.44 10.34 -2.27
N HIS A 49 11.11 9.36 -1.43
CA HIS A 49 11.55 9.36 -0.03
C HIS A 49 12.64 8.33 0.26
N VAL A 50 12.55 7.12 -0.30
CA VAL A 50 13.38 5.99 0.11
C VAL A 50 14.59 5.80 -0.81
N PHE A 51 14.39 5.86 -2.14
CA PHE A 51 15.47 5.65 -3.10
C PHE A 51 16.61 6.69 -3.02
N PRO A 52 16.38 7.97 -2.70
CA PRO A 52 17.47 8.94 -2.56
C PRO A 52 18.42 8.61 -1.39
N ALA A 53 17.91 7.99 -0.33
CA ALA A 53 18.67 7.67 0.88
C ALA A 53 19.24 6.24 0.86
N TYR A 54 18.48 5.27 0.34
CA TYR A 54 18.79 3.84 0.47
C TYR A 54 18.84 3.09 -0.86
N GLY A 55 18.49 3.72 -1.99
CA GLY A 55 18.40 3.07 -3.30
C GLY A 55 19.65 2.29 -3.73
N PRO A 56 20.85 2.91 -3.73
CA PRO A 56 22.08 2.23 -4.15
C PRO A 56 22.68 1.35 -3.04
N ARG A 57 22.17 1.43 -1.81
CA ARG A 57 22.73 0.70 -0.68
C ARG A 57 22.24 -0.75 -0.65
N PRO A 58 23.10 -1.70 -0.27
CA PRO A 58 22.68 -3.08 -0.09
C PRO A 58 21.74 -3.20 1.11
N PHE A 59 20.60 -3.88 0.95
CA PHE A 59 19.57 -3.94 2.00
C PHE A 59 20.03 -4.65 3.28
N THR A 60 21.09 -5.46 3.20
CA THR A 60 21.72 -6.16 4.33
C THR A 60 22.58 -5.27 5.21
N ASP A 61 23.07 -4.14 4.68
CA ASP A 61 23.96 -3.21 5.40
C ASP A 61 23.17 -2.13 6.14
N ILE A 62 21.90 -1.93 5.76
CA ILE A 62 21.06 -0.89 6.37
C ILE A 62 20.63 -1.31 7.78
N MET A 63 21.03 -0.51 8.75
CA MET A 63 20.75 -0.80 10.16
C MET A 63 19.38 -0.29 10.63
N PRO A 64 18.75 -0.95 11.62
CA PRO A 64 17.50 -0.48 12.22
C PRO A 64 17.56 0.97 12.71
N ILE A 65 18.71 1.41 13.21
CA ILE A 65 18.90 2.78 13.70
C ILE A 65 18.80 3.83 12.57
N GLU A 66 19.30 3.52 11.38
CA GLU A 66 19.21 4.40 10.22
C GLU A 66 17.75 4.56 9.78
N TRP A 67 16.99 3.47 9.77
CA TRP A 67 15.54 3.52 9.51
C TRP A 67 14.80 4.35 10.57
N MET A 68 15.18 4.24 11.85
CA MET A 68 14.61 5.06 12.92
C MET A 68 14.87 6.56 12.68
N GLU A 69 16.09 6.94 12.33
CA GLU A 69 16.45 8.34 12.06
C GLU A 69 15.70 8.90 10.87
N PHE A 70 15.55 8.11 9.79
CA PHE A 70 14.78 8.48 8.62
C PHE A 70 13.30 8.71 8.93
N LEU A 71 12.68 7.79 9.68
CA LEU A 71 11.27 7.90 10.09
C LEU A 71 11.06 9.10 11.01
N ARG A 72 11.96 9.35 11.97
CA ARG A 72 11.96 10.57 12.80
C ARG A 72 12.13 11.84 11.95
N GLY A 73 12.92 11.78 10.89
CA GLY A 73 13.06 12.88 9.93
C GLY A 73 11.73 13.26 9.26
N MET A 74 10.92 12.26 8.88
CA MET A 74 9.58 12.48 8.34
C MET A 74 8.56 12.92 9.41
N GLU A 75 8.69 12.41 10.63
CA GLU A 75 7.90 12.83 11.79
C GLU A 75 8.09 14.32 12.09
N ARG A 76 9.34 14.81 12.11
CA ARG A 76 9.65 16.24 12.30
C ARG A 76 9.06 17.14 11.21
N LYS A 77 8.90 16.61 9.99
CA LYS A 77 8.24 17.32 8.87
C LYS A 77 6.71 17.33 9.00
N GLY A 78 6.14 16.59 9.95
CA GLY A 78 4.70 16.51 10.19
C GLY A 78 3.93 15.57 9.26
N ILE A 79 4.63 14.83 8.38
CA ILE A 79 4.01 13.98 7.34
C ILE A 79 3.79 12.56 7.86
N ILE A 80 3.03 12.42 8.94
CA ILE A 80 2.88 11.17 9.70
C ILE A 80 2.15 10.08 8.89
N ASP A 81 1.19 10.43 8.04
CA ASP A 81 0.46 9.48 7.21
C ASP A 81 1.37 8.82 6.16
N GLN A 82 2.16 9.64 5.44
CA GLN A 82 3.14 9.14 4.48
C GLN A 82 4.25 8.35 5.15
N MET A 83 4.73 8.77 6.31
CA MET A 83 5.67 7.99 7.12
C MET A 83 5.12 6.58 7.42
N GLY A 84 3.85 6.47 7.81
CA GLY A 84 3.19 5.19 8.07
C GLY A 84 3.14 4.30 6.82
N ASN A 85 2.76 4.87 5.67
CA ASN A 85 2.72 4.15 4.39
C ASN A 85 4.11 3.70 3.93
N VAL A 86 5.09 4.61 3.89
CA VAL A 86 6.48 4.31 3.51
C VAL A 86 7.04 3.19 4.38
N ARG A 87 6.86 3.29 5.71
CA ARG A 87 7.30 2.25 6.63
C ARG A 87 6.65 0.90 6.36
N ARG A 88 5.34 0.88 6.10
CA ARG A 88 4.62 -0.36 5.75
C ARG A 88 5.21 -0.99 4.50
N PHE A 89 5.43 -0.21 3.44
CA PHE A 89 6.02 -0.70 2.20
C PHE A 89 7.43 -1.24 2.43
N CYS A 90 8.29 -0.49 3.13
CA CYS A 90 9.64 -0.95 3.48
C CYS A 90 9.60 -2.28 4.27
N LYS A 91 8.69 -2.42 5.24
CA LYS A 91 8.52 -3.68 5.98
C LYS A 91 8.18 -4.84 5.03
N GLU A 92 7.20 -4.64 4.15
CA GLU A 92 6.78 -5.68 3.19
C GLU A 92 7.87 -6.04 2.18
N ILE A 93 8.71 -5.08 1.79
CA ILE A 93 9.89 -5.30 0.93
C ILE A 93 10.92 -6.19 1.65
N TYR A 94 11.22 -5.92 2.92
CA TYR A 94 12.10 -6.78 3.71
C TYR A 94 11.49 -8.15 4.02
N ASP A 95 10.17 -8.24 4.17
CA ASP A 95 9.49 -9.53 4.31
C ASP A 95 9.63 -10.38 3.03
N LEU A 96 9.60 -9.76 1.83
CA LEU A 96 9.91 -10.45 0.58
C LEU A 96 11.37 -10.95 0.55
N ALA A 97 12.33 -10.14 0.99
CA ALA A 97 13.72 -10.58 1.11
C ALA A 97 13.88 -11.75 2.10
N ARG A 98 13.09 -11.76 3.17
CA ARG A 98 13.07 -12.85 4.14
C ARG A 98 12.51 -14.14 3.54
N VAL A 99 11.40 -14.05 2.81
CA VAL A 99 10.77 -15.22 2.15
C VAL A 99 11.66 -15.79 1.05
N THR A 100 12.39 -14.94 0.33
CA THR A 100 13.34 -15.37 -0.70
C THR A 100 14.68 -15.86 -0.14
N GLY A 101 14.87 -15.83 1.19
CA GLY A 101 16.10 -16.27 1.85
C GLY A 101 17.28 -15.31 1.68
N ARG A 102 17.05 -14.10 1.15
CA ARG A 102 18.09 -13.09 0.92
C ARG A 102 18.39 -12.25 2.16
N ALA A 103 17.45 -12.17 3.10
CA ALA A 103 17.61 -11.52 4.40
C ALA A 103 17.22 -12.46 5.55
N THR A 104 18.04 -12.51 6.60
CA THR A 104 17.77 -13.35 7.77
C THR A 104 16.76 -12.71 8.72
N HIS A 105 16.81 -11.38 8.87
CA HIS A 105 15.97 -10.64 9.81
C HIS A 105 15.42 -9.37 9.17
N ASN A 106 14.23 -8.94 9.61
CA ASN A 106 13.62 -7.69 9.17
C ASN A 106 14.04 -6.55 10.12
N PRO A 107 14.89 -5.59 9.70
CA PRO A 107 15.33 -4.50 10.56
C PRO A 107 14.23 -3.51 10.89
N LEU A 108 13.07 -3.55 10.21
CA LEU A 108 11.92 -2.67 10.41
C LEU A 108 10.88 -3.24 11.40
N GLU A 109 11.13 -4.45 11.92
CA GLU A 109 10.29 -5.07 12.92
C GLU A 109 10.43 -4.34 14.28
N GLY A 110 9.32 -4.12 14.97
CA GLY A 110 9.32 -3.44 16.27
C GLY A 110 9.44 -1.90 16.24
N LEU A 111 9.91 -1.27 15.14
CA LEU A 111 10.09 0.20 15.11
C LEU A 111 8.81 1.02 15.39
N HIS A 112 7.61 0.49 15.08
CA HIS A 112 6.33 1.17 15.42
C HIS A 112 6.26 1.60 16.87
N ARG A 113 6.79 0.79 17.78
CA ARG A 113 6.62 0.99 19.22
C ARG A 113 7.38 2.21 19.72
N PHE A 114 8.35 2.68 18.94
CA PHE A 114 9.25 3.78 19.29
C PHE A 114 9.01 5.05 18.48
N LEU A 115 7.97 5.06 17.62
CA LEU A 115 7.58 6.21 16.80
C LEU A 115 6.29 6.82 17.35
N GLN A 116 6.15 8.15 17.28
CA GLN A 116 4.90 8.80 17.66
C GLN A 116 3.84 8.43 16.62
N THR A 117 2.89 7.59 17.03
CA THR A 117 1.73 7.30 16.21
C THR A 117 0.72 8.41 16.50
N LYS A 118 0.28 9.17 15.48
CA LYS A 118 -0.90 10.04 15.65
C LYS A 118 -2.02 9.17 16.22
N PRO A 119 -2.68 9.53 17.33
CA PRO A 119 -3.84 8.80 17.78
C PRO A 119 -4.82 8.74 16.61
N ALA A 120 -5.32 7.55 16.29
CA ALA A 120 -6.27 7.35 15.21
C ALA A 120 -7.43 8.32 15.46
N LYS A 121 -7.55 9.33 14.60
CA LYS A 121 -8.71 10.22 14.63
C LYS A 121 -9.85 9.38 14.06
N ASN A 122 -10.58 8.69 14.94
CA ASN A 122 -11.84 8.05 14.58
C ASN A 122 -12.71 9.14 13.98
N TYR A 123 -12.84 9.15 12.66
CA TYR A 123 -13.85 9.95 12.01
C TYR A 123 -15.18 9.40 12.52
N ALA A 124 -15.87 10.20 13.34
CA ALA A 124 -17.19 9.86 13.82
C ALA A 124 -18.00 9.40 12.61
N HIS A 125 -18.50 8.16 12.65
CA HIS A 125 -19.42 7.67 11.64
C HIS A 125 -20.54 8.70 11.59
N VAL A 126 -20.67 9.41 10.46
CA VAL A 126 -21.82 10.29 10.25
C VAL A 126 -23.02 9.37 10.34
N SER A 127 -23.72 9.42 11.47
CA SER A 127 -25.04 8.83 11.59
C SER A 127 -25.84 9.33 10.39
N PRO A 128 -26.52 8.46 9.63
CA PRO A 128 -27.33 8.93 8.52
C PRO A 128 -28.22 10.05 9.05
N PRO A 129 -28.29 11.21 8.37
CA PRO A 129 -29.14 12.29 8.82
C PRO A 129 -30.52 11.69 9.06
N ARG A 130 -31.00 11.86 10.29
CA ARG A 130 -32.36 11.49 10.70
C ARG A 130 -33.28 11.83 9.53
N PRO A 131 -34.05 10.88 8.97
CA PRO A 131 -34.81 11.15 7.77
C PRO A 131 -35.68 12.36 8.06
N LEU A 132 -35.36 13.49 7.43
CA LEU A 132 -36.25 14.62 7.38
C LEU A 132 -37.51 14.04 6.78
N ARG A 133 -38.58 14.05 7.57
CA ARG A 133 -39.90 13.62 7.14
C ARG A 133 -40.22 14.52 5.95
N CYS A 134 -39.99 14.02 4.75
CA CYS A 134 -40.35 14.69 3.51
C CYS A 134 -41.87 14.56 3.40
N SER A 135 -42.58 15.22 4.30
CA SER A 135 -44.01 15.43 4.17
C SER A 135 -44.17 16.53 3.15
N GLN A 136 -44.84 16.19 2.05
CA GLN A 136 -45.37 17.08 1.01
C GLN A 136 -44.42 17.34 -0.15
N ALA A 137 -44.59 16.56 -1.22
CA ALA A 137 -45.07 17.08 -2.51
C ALA A 137 -45.07 15.97 -3.59
N THR A 138 -45.96 14.97 -3.46
CA THR A 138 -46.40 14.23 -4.66
C THR A 138 -47.46 15.08 -5.36
N ARG A 139 -47.02 15.94 -6.28
CA ARG A 139 -47.92 16.48 -7.31
C ARG A 139 -47.64 15.72 -8.61
N ALA A 140 -48.54 14.77 -8.88
CA ALA A 140 -48.94 14.23 -10.17
C ALA A 140 -47.90 14.15 -11.31
N ALA A 141 -47.50 12.93 -11.65
CA ALA A 141 -47.30 12.53 -13.04
C ALA A 141 -48.13 11.24 -13.27
N PRO A 142 -49.19 11.26 -14.09
CA PRO A 142 -49.97 10.06 -14.37
C PRO A 142 -49.33 9.25 -15.50
N GLY A 143 -49.32 7.93 -15.34
CA GLY A 143 -49.20 7.00 -16.47
C GLY A 143 -47.88 6.25 -16.58
N TYR A 144 -47.67 5.27 -15.71
CA TYR A 144 -46.94 4.06 -16.10
C TYR A 144 -47.40 2.87 -15.23
N SER A 145 -48.31 2.07 -15.79
CA SER A 145 -48.79 0.82 -15.20
C SER A 145 -47.95 -0.32 -15.79
N TRP A 146 -47.23 -1.05 -14.94
CA TRP A 146 -46.41 -2.21 -15.31
C TRP A 146 -47.18 -3.54 -15.29
N GLN A 147 -48.51 -3.52 -15.37
CA GLN A 147 -49.36 -4.71 -15.33
C GLN A 147 -49.94 -5.01 -16.71
N ASP A 148 -49.09 -5.35 -17.68
CA ASP A 148 -49.55 -6.02 -18.91
C ASP A 148 -48.43 -6.89 -19.54
N VAL A 149 -47.71 -7.62 -18.69
CA VAL A 149 -46.90 -8.77 -19.11
C VAL A 149 -47.30 -9.91 -18.20
N SER A 150 -48.31 -10.68 -18.60
CA SER A 150 -48.51 -12.11 -18.30
C SER A 150 -49.97 -12.50 -18.56
N ARG A 151 -50.28 -12.99 -19.77
CA ARG A 151 -51.21 -14.11 -20.05
C ARG A 151 -51.66 -14.08 -21.52
N HIS A 152 -50.89 -14.70 -22.40
CA HIS A 152 -51.47 -15.45 -23.51
C HIS A 152 -50.59 -16.67 -23.78
N GLY A 153 -51.06 -17.82 -23.29
CA GLY A 153 -50.46 -19.14 -23.40
C GLY A 153 -51.58 -20.20 -23.28
N THR A 154 -52.36 -20.24 -24.34
CA THR A 154 -53.15 -21.31 -24.96
C THR A 154 -53.40 -22.66 -24.22
N SER A 155 -54.67 -23.06 -24.27
CA SER A 155 -55.18 -24.38 -24.70
C SER A 155 -55.77 -25.38 -23.69
N ALA A 156 -56.97 -25.84 -24.08
CA ALA A 156 -57.51 -27.20 -24.00
C ALA A 156 -58.17 -27.70 -22.70
N GLN A 157 -59.51 -27.81 -22.75
CA GLN A 157 -60.21 -29.11 -22.70
C GLN A 157 -61.73 -28.93 -22.92
N SER A 158 -62.22 -29.50 -24.02
CA SER A 158 -63.37 -30.43 -24.08
C SER A 158 -63.38 -31.12 -25.44
#